data_AF-A0A227J9U6-F1
#
_entry.id   AF-A0A227J9U6-F1
#
_cell.length_a   1.000
_cell.length_b   1.000
_cell.length_c   1.000
_cell.angle_alpha   90.00
_cell.angle_beta   90.00
_cell.angle_gamma   90.00
#
_symmetry.space_group_name_H-M   'P 1'
#
loop_
_entity.id
_entity.type
_entity.pdbx_description
1 polymer ?
#
loop_
_entity_poly.entity_id
_entity_poly.type
_entity_poly.pdbx_seq_one_letter_code
_entity_poly.pdbx_strand_id
1 'polypeptide(L)'
;VMFNKPTRYQNLLRKSFDKLFPSLKEAEFEYSWTGGSDRSTSGFPFFGKLNEQRNVFYGFGYSGNGVAQTRMGGKILSSMVLGLDNEWTRSGLAKGPLGHFPPEPFRWIGAMTVRNAVRRKEEAEDCGQKPFIWDKWLAKLAG
;
A
#
# COMPACT_ATOMS: atom_id res chain seq x y z
N VAL A 1 -1.61 19.16 1.80
CA VAL A 1 -0.77 19.64 2.93
C VAL A 1 0.21 18.57 3.48
N MET A 2 -0.05 17.26 3.35
CA MET A 2 0.86 16.19 3.81
C MET A 2 2.13 16.02 2.94
N PHE A 3 2.01 16.19 1.63
CA PHE A 3 3.11 16.00 0.66
C PHE A 3 4.14 17.12 0.65
N ASN A 4 3.83 18.28 1.26
CA ASN A 4 4.64 19.50 1.22
C ASN A 4 5.43 19.74 2.52
N LYS A 5 5.55 18.72 3.38
CA LYS A 5 6.25 18.82 4.67
C LYS A 5 7.30 17.71 4.77
N PRO A 6 8.44 17.98 5.43
CA PRO A 6 9.43 16.96 5.73
C PRO A 6 8.80 15.74 6.39
N THR A 7 9.30 14.56 6.01
CA THR A 7 8.78 13.31 6.57
C THR A 7 9.19 13.14 8.03
N ARG A 8 8.26 12.71 8.89
CA ARG A 8 8.57 12.33 10.27
C ARG A 8 9.54 11.15 10.39
N TYR A 9 9.79 10.45 9.28
CA TYR A 9 10.70 9.31 9.20
C TYR A 9 12.10 9.68 8.69
N GLN A 10 12.45 10.98 8.65
CA GLN A 10 13.71 11.45 8.06
C GLN A 10 14.94 10.79 8.68
N ASN A 11 14.98 10.65 10.01
CA ASN A 11 16.10 9.98 10.70
C ASN A 11 16.22 8.50 10.32
N LEU A 12 15.09 7.81 10.12
CA LEU A 12 15.09 6.41 9.70
C LEU A 12 15.62 6.28 8.27
N LEU A 13 15.11 7.11 7.36
CA LEU A 13 15.56 7.13 5.96
C LEU A 13 17.03 7.51 5.84
N ARG A 14 17.51 8.47 6.64
CA ARG A 14 18.92 8.85 6.68
C ARG A 14 19.81 7.67 7.05
N LYS A 15 19.50 6.97 8.15
CA LYS A 15 20.25 5.78 8.58
C LYS A 15 20.30 4.70 7.49
N SER A 16 19.17 4.41 6.84
CA SER A 16 19.11 3.42 5.76
C SER A 16 19.90 3.87 4.52
N PHE A 17 19.78 5.14 4.13
CA PHE A 17 20.51 5.71 2.99
C PHE A 17 22.02 5.66 3.21
N ASP A 18 22.49 6.06 4.38
CA ASP A 18 23.91 6.08 4.74
C ASP A 18 24.53 4.67 4.77
N LYS A 19 23.72 3.64 5.05
CA LYS A 19 24.11 2.22 4.98
C LYS A 19 24.24 1.74 3.54
N LEU A 20 23.33 2.16 2.66
CA LEU A 20 23.29 1.75 1.25
C LEU A 20 24.27 2.54 0.37
N PHE A 21 24.48 3.82 0.67
CA PHE A 21 25.28 4.77 -0.12
C PHE A 21 26.31 5.48 0.76
N PRO A 22 27.30 4.77 1.31
CA PRO A 22 28.24 5.32 2.27
C PRO A 22 29.07 6.49 1.72
N SER A 23 29.31 6.54 0.39
CA SER A 23 30.00 7.65 -0.28
C SER A 23 29.20 8.95 -0.32
N LEU A 24 27.90 8.91 -0.03
CA LEU A 24 26.99 10.06 -0.08
C LEU A 24 26.50 10.49 1.32
N LYS A 25 27.14 10.02 2.40
CA LYS A 25 26.75 10.34 3.79
C LYS A 25 26.65 11.84 4.08
N GLU A 26 27.60 12.62 3.57
CA GLU A 26 27.64 14.07 3.77
C GLU A 26 26.66 14.83 2.88
N ALA A 27 25.98 14.15 1.93
CA ALA A 27 25.02 14.79 1.05
C ALA A 27 23.70 15.04 1.79
N GLU A 28 23.22 16.28 1.73
CA GLU A 28 21.92 16.66 2.28
C GLU A 28 20.77 16.16 1.39
N PHE A 29 19.64 15.80 2.01
CA PHE A 29 18.41 15.57 1.25
C PHE A 29 17.78 16.92 0.94
N GLU A 30 17.77 17.29 -0.34
CA GLU A 30 17.09 18.50 -0.80
C GLU A 30 15.61 18.51 -0.42
N TYR A 31 14.97 17.33 -0.43
CA TYR A 31 13.55 17.22 -0.13
C TYR A 31 13.17 15.88 0.51
N SER A 32 12.15 15.90 1.38
CA SER A 32 11.53 14.68 1.91
C SER A 32 10.04 14.88 2.10
N TRP A 33 9.27 13.80 1.90
CA TRP A 33 7.82 13.82 2.02
C TRP A 33 7.29 12.46 2.48
N THR A 34 6.03 12.45 2.89
CA THR A 34 5.27 11.23 3.16
C THR A 34 3.88 11.37 2.58
N GLY A 35 3.26 10.26 2.20
CA GLY A 35 1.94 10.20 1.60
C GLY A 35 1.09 9.15 2.27
N GLY A 36 -0.23 9.36 2.24
CA GLY A 36 -1.17 8.29 2.56
C GLY A 36 -1.06 7.19 1.51
N SER A 37 -1.02 5.94 1.97
CA SER A 37 -1.23 4.76 1.13
C SER A 37 -2.53 4.11 1.57
N ASP A 38 -3.35 3.70 0.61
CA ASP A 38 -4.48 2.84 0.87
C ASP A 38 -4.03 1.37 1.00
N ARG A 39 -4.95 0.53 1.46
CA ARG A 39 -4.86 -0.94 1.41
C ARG A 39 -6.25 -1.49 1.14
N SER A 40 -6.34 -2.44 0.22
CA SER A 40 -7.52 -3.31 0.07
C SER A 40 -7.34 -4.58 0.88
N THR A 41 -8.44 -5.27 1.17
CA THR A 41 -8.41 -6.54 1.90
C THR A 41 -7.72 -7.67 1.12
N SER A 42 -7.69 -7.58 -0.20
CA SER A 42 -7.07 -8.57 -1.09
C SER A 42 -5.66 -8.19 -1.54
N GLY A 43 -5.19 -6.96 -1.25
CA GLY A 43 -3.95 -6.42 -1.81
C GLY A 43 -4.02 -6.03 -3.29
N PHE A 44 -5.16 -6.27 -3.96
CA PHE A 44 -5.41 -5.92 -5.36
C PHE A 44 -6.37 -4.73 -5.48
N PRO A 45 -6.26 -3.95 -6.58
CA PRO A 45 -7.22 -2.89 -6.86
C PRO A 45 -8.58 -3.49 -7.23
N PHE A 46 -9.62 -2.73 -6.98
CA PHE A 46 -10.98 -3.07 -7.36
C PHE A 46 -11.68 -1.88 -8.00
N PHE A 47 -12.60 -2.19 -8.89
CA PHE A 47 -13.30 -1.24 -9.73
C PHE A 47 -14.79 -1.49 -9.63
N GLY A 48 -15.57 -0.42 -9.63
CA GLY A 48 -17.00 -0.52 -9.41
C GLY A 48 -17.74 0.72 -9.86
N LYS A 49 -19.04 0.68 -9.61
CA LYS A 49 -19.99 1.75 -9.89
C LYS A 49 -20.67 2.13 -8.59
N LEU A 50 -20.89 3.43 -8.35
CA LEU A 50 -21.58 3.87 -7.14
C LEU A 50 -23.08 3.56 -7.27
N ASN A 51 -23.64 2.83 -6.30
CA ASN A 51 -25.02 2.33 -6.38
C ASN A 51 -26.05 3.45 -6.60
N GLU A 52 -25.92 4.55 -5.87
CA GLU A 52 -26.85 5.69 -5.91
C GLU A 52 -26.58 6.67 -7.08
N GLN A 53 -25.40 6.59 -7.71
CA GLN A 53 -25.00 7.48 -8.80
C GLN A 53 -24.51 6.67 -9.99
N ARG A 54 -25.44 6.35 -10.90
CA ARG A 54 -25.20 5.45 -12.03
C ARG A 54 -24.21 5.97 -13.09
N ASN A 55 -23.71 7.18 -12.96
CA ASN A 55 -22.69 7.76 -13.84
C ASN A 55 -21.32 7.88 -13.15
N VAL A 56 -21.19 7.40 -11.91
CA VAL A 56 -19.93 7.45 -11.15
C VAL A 56 -19.30 6.06 -11.11
N PHE A 57 -18.10 5.98 -11.67
CA PHE A 57 -17.24 4.79 -11.66
C PHE A 57 -16.01 5.08 -10.83
N TYR A 58 -15.52 4.08 -10.12
CA TYR A 58 -14.36 4.24 -9.23
C TYR A 58 -13.36 3.09 -9.39
N GLY A 59 -12.10 3.39 -9.08
CA GLY A 59 -11.02 2.43 -8.92
C GLY A 59 -10.24 2.73 -7.65
N PHE A 60 -10.22 1.80 -6.70
CA PHE A 60 -9.56 1.94 -5.40
C PHE A 60 -8.75 0.68 -5.06
N GLY A 61 -8.02 0.68 -3.95
CA GLY A 61 -7.38 -0.52 -3.43
C GLY A 61 -6.02 -0.83 -4.03
N TYR A 62 -5.35 0.15 -4.63
CA TYR A 62 -4.07 -0.07 -5.32
C TYR A 62 -2.95 -0.52 -4.40
N SER A 63 -3.06 -0.29 -3.08
CA SER A 63 -2.24 -0.96 -2.06
C SER A 63 -0.73 -0.80 -2.28
N GLY A 64 -0.30 0.33 -2.85
CA GLY A 64 1.10 0.62 -3.17
C GLY A 64 1.60 0.10 -4.53
N ASN A 65 0.77 -0.59 -5.31
CA ASN A 65 1.12 -1.19 -6.61
C ASN A 65 0.59 -0.42 -7.84
N GLY A 66 0.25 0.86 -7.63
CA GLY A 66 -0.47 1.70 -8.61
C GLY A 66 0.20 1.80 -9.97
N VAL A 67 1.53 2.02 -10.03
CA VAL A 67 2.23 2.33 -11.30
C VAL A 67 1.96 1.29 -12.39
N ALA A 68 2.10 0.00 -12.08
CA ALA A 68 1.86 -1.06 -13.06
C ALA A 68 0.36 -1.31 -13.26
N GLN A 69 -0.43 -1.28 -12.19
CA GLN A 69 -1.83 -1.66 -12.20
C GLN A 69 -2.75 -0.60 -12.81
N THR A 70 -2.36 0.68 -12.81
CA THR A 70 -3.18 1.78 -13.34
C THR A 70 -3.47 1.63 -14.83
N ARG A 71 -2.55 1.04 -15.61
CA ARG A 71 -2.82 0.73 -17.02
C ARG A 71 -4.01 -0.24 -17.17
N MET A 72 -4.04 -1.29 -16.36
CA MET A 72 -5.16 -2.23 -16.32
C MET A 72 -6.44 -1.55 -15.83
N GLY A 73 -6.32 -0.74 -14.77
CA GLY A 73 -7.45 0.03 -14.23
C GLY A 73 -8.08 0.96 -15.26
N GLY A 74 -7.28 1.61 -16.11
CA GLY A 74 -7.76 2.43 -17.21
C GLY A 74 -8.62 1.64 -18.20
N LYS A 75 -8.17 0.43 -18.59
CA LYS A 75 -8.94 -0.45 -19.49
C LYS A 75 -10.24 -0.97 -18.87
N ILE A 76 -10.21 -1.28 -17.58
CA ILE A 76 -11.39 -1.70 -16.82
C ILE A 76 -12.39 -0.54 -16.76
N LEU A 77 -11.96 0.63 -16.27
CA LEU A 77 -12.82 1.79 -16.15
C LEU A 77 -13.37 2.26 -17.50
N SER A 78 -12.56 2.30 -18.56
CA SER A 78 -13.05 2.69 -19.88
C SER A 78 -14.09 1.70 -20.41
N SER A 79 -13.88 0.40 -20.23
CA SER A 79 -14.84 -0.63 -20.65
C SER A 79 -16.13 -0.55 -19.85
N MET A 80 -16.05 -0.26 -18.55
CA MET A 80 -17.22 -0.07 -17.67
C MET A 80 -18.02 1.17 -18.07
N VAL A 81 -17.36 2.29 -18.35
CA VAL A 81 -17.99 3.55 -18.77
C VAL A 81 -18.71 3.39 -20.11
N LEU A 82 -18.09 2.68 -21.06
CA LEU A 82 -18.65 2.40 -22.37
C LEU A 82 -19.71 1.29 -22.37
N GLY A 83 -19.92 0.58 -21.25
CA GLY A 83 -20.89 -0.50 -21.16
C GLY A 83 -20.53 -1.74 -21.99
N LEU A 84 -19.24 -1.99 -22.21
CA LEU A 84 -18.77 -3.12 -23.01
C LEU A 84 -18.88 -4.44 -22.24
N ASP A 85 -19.20 -5.53 -22.94
CA ASP A 85 -19.10 -6.90 -22.40
C ASP A 85 -17.81 -7.57 -22.91
N ASN A 86 -16.71 -7.43 -22.16
CA ASN A 86 -15.39 -7.91 -22.55
C ASN A 86 -14.60 -8.48 -21.36
N GLU A 87 -13.36 -8.90 -21.59
CA GLU A 87 -12.50 -9.46 -20.56
C GLU A 87 -12.26 -8.51 -19.38
N TRP A 88 -12.32 -7.20 -19.61
CA TRP A 88 -12.09 -6.19 -18.57
C TRP A 88 -13.30 -6.04 -17.66
N THR A 89 -14.52 -5.99 -18.21
CA THR A 89 -15.76 -5.91 -17.40
C THR A 89 -16.14 -7.24 -16.76
N ARG A 90 -15.71 -8.38 -17.33
CA ARG A 90 -15.86 -9.71 -16.72
C ARG A 90 -14.79 -10.06 -15.67
N SER A 91 -13.76 -9.22 -15.52
CA SER A 91 -12.70 -9.42 -14.54
C SER A 91 -13.23 -9.49 -13.11
N GLY A 92 -12.63 -10.32 -12.27
CA GLY A 92 -12.91 -10.35 -10.83
C GLY A 92 -12.65 -9.00 -10.13
N LEU A 93 -11.78 -8.16 -10.71
CA LEU A 93 -11.48 -6.83 -10.18
C LEU A 93 -12.60 -5.82 -10.43
N ALA A 94 -13.52 -6.07 -11.37
CA ALA A 94 -14.61 -5.15 -11.75
C ALA A 94 -15.89 -5.34 -10.91
N LYS A 95 -15.79 -5.99 -9.74
CA LYS A 95 -16.92 -6.37 -8.87
C LYS A 95 -17.11 -5.45 -7.66
N GLY A 96 -16.38 -4.34 -7.58
CA GLY A 96 -16.33 -3.47 -6.41
C GLY A 96 -15.47 -4.05 -5.28
N PRO A 97 -15.57 -3.50 -4.04
CA PRO A 97 -14.78 -3.93 -2.90
C PRO A 97 -14.86 -5.44 -2.68
N LEU A 98 -13.70 -6.10 -2.58
CA LEU A 98 -13.60 -7.56 -2.45
C LEU A 98 -13.65 -8.05 -0.99
N GLY A 99 -13.92 -7.16 -0.03
CA GLY A 99 -14.02 -7.49 1.38
C GLY A 99 -14.02 -6.24 2.26
N HIS A 100 -14.16 -6.47 3.56
CA HIS A 100 -14.14 -5.42 4.57
C HIS A 100 -13.07 -5.73 5.63
N PHE A 101 -12.38 -4.69 6.09
CA PHE A 101 -11.53 -4.84 7.26
C PHE A 101 -12.38 -4.99 8.53
N PRO A 102 -11.82 -5.58 9.60
CA PRO A 102 -12.47 -5.59 10.91
C PRO A 102 -12.89 -4.18 11.38
N PRO A 103 -13.89 -4.07 12.27
CA PRO A 103 -14.25 -2.78 12.85
C PRO A 103 -13.16 -2.25 13.79
N GLU A 104 -13.19 -0.96 14.08
CA GLU A 104 -12.34 -0.36 15.12
C GLU A 104 -12.83 -0.78 16.52
N PRO A 105 -11.92 -0.94 17.51
CA PRO A 105 -10.48 -0.67 17.47
C PRO A 105 -9.61 -1.83 16.98
N PHE A 106 -10.22 -2.98 16.65
CA PHE A 106 -9.48 -4.20 16.31
C PHE A 106 -8.61 -4.05 15.06
N ARG A 107 -9.12 -3.33 14.04
CA ARG A 107 -8.34 -3.02 12.83
C ARG A 107 -7.08 -2.25 13.15
N TRP A 108 -7.17 -1.18 13.95
CA TRP A 108 -6.00 -0.41 14.33
C TRP A 108 -5.00 -1.26 15.14
N ILE A 109 -5.47 -1.99 16.15
CA ILE A 109 -4.60 -2.85 16.98
C ILE A 109 -3.88 -3.89 16.12
N GLY A 110 -4.61 -4.59 15.25
CA GLY A 110 -4.05 -5.59 14.34
C GLY A 110 -3.02 -4.98 13.39
N ALA A 111 -3.36 -3.86 12.73
CA ALA A 111 -2.46 -3.16 11.81
C ALA A 111 -1.18 -2.69 12.50
N MET A 112 -1.29 -2.12 13.72
CA MET A 112 -0.11 -1.70 14.48
C MET A 112 0.75 -2.88 14.91
N THR A 113 0.14 -3.99 15.32
CA THR A 113 0.82 -5.22 15.73
C THR A 113 1.63 -5.80 14.58
N VAL A 114 1.00 -6.01 13.41
CA VAL A 114 1.65 -6.51 12.20
C VAL A 114 2.75 -5.56 11.74
N ARG A 115 2.46 -4.25 11.66
CA ARG A 115 3.47 -3.25 11.26
C ARG A 115 4.70 -3.27 12.15
N ASN A 116 4.51 -3.33 13.47
CA ASN A 116 5.62 -3.30 14.41
C ASN A 116 6.42 -4.63 14.37
N ALA A 117 5.76 -5.76 14.09
CA ALA A 117 6.43 -7.04 13.88
C ALA A 117 7.31 -7.04 12.63
N VAL A 118 6.79 -6.52 11.50
CA VAL A 118 7.59 -6.34 10.27
C VAL A 118 8.84 -5.50 10.54
N ARG A 119 8.70 -4.36 11.25
CA ARG A 119 9.83 -3.50 11.58
C ARG A 119 10.90 -4.20 12.43
N ARG A 120 10.50 -4.94 13.47
CA ARG A 120 11.45 -5.70 14.30
C ARG A 120 12.12 -6.82 13.51
N LYS A 121 11.37 -7.47 12.62
CA LYS A 121 11.89 -8.51 11.75
C LYS A 121 12.96 -7.95 10.81
N GLU A 122 12.65 -6.87 10.10
CA GLU A 122 13.58 -6.19 9.18
C GLU A 122 14.82 -5.68 9.92
N GLU A 123 14.67 -5.07 11.09
CA GLU A 123 15.79 -4.57 11.90
C GLU A 123 16.73 -5.71 12.36
N ALA A 124 16.18 -6.86 12.75
CA ALA A 124 16.98 -8.03 13.08
C ALA A 124 17.76 -8.55 11.86
N GLU A 125 17.09 -8.67 10.70
CA GLU A 125 17.73 -9.11 9.45
C GLU A 125 18.83 -8.14 9.01
N ASP A 126 18.59 -6.83 9.13
CA ASP A 126 19.55 -5.77 8.84
C ASP A 126 20.81 -5.82 9.72
N CYS A 127 20.67 -6.30 10.95
CA CYS A 127 21.76 -6.49 11.92
C CYS A 127 22.42 -7.87 11.81
N GLY A 128 22.02 -8.72 10.85
CA GLY A 128 22.50 -10.09 10.73
C GLY A 128 22.03 -11.01 11.87
N GLN A 129 21.00 -10.61 12.60
CA GLN A 129 20.41 -11.37 13.70
C GLN A 129 19.21 -12.20 13.22
N LYS A 130 18.87 -13.27 13.95
CA LYS A 130 17.67 -14.06 13.66
C LYS A 130 16.45 -13.39 14.27
N PRO A 131 15.41 -13.04 13.50
CA PRO A 131 14.21 -12.45 14.08
C PRO A 131 13.40 -13.48 14.86
N PHE A 132 12.65 -12.99 15.86
CA PHE A 132 11.77 -13.81 16.69
C PHE A 132 10.72 -14.55 15.84
N ILE A 133 10.35 -15.76 16.26
CA ILE A 133 9.39 -16.62 15.56
C ILE A 133 8.04 -15.90 15.41
N TRP A 134 7.59 -15.23 16.48
CA TRP A 134 6.34 -14.46 16.47
C TRP A 134 6.38 -13.29 15.49
N ASP A 135 7.50 -12.58 15.39
CA ASP A 135 7.64 -11.48 14.44
C ASP A 135 7.62 -11.99 12.98
N LYS A 136 8.26 -13.14 12.71
CA LYS A 136 8.17 -13.81 11.41
C LYS A 136 6.73 -14.22 11.08
N TRP A 137 6.01 -14.77 12.04
CA TRP A 137 4.63 -15.20 11.85
C TRP A 137 3.70 -14.01 11.59
N LEU A 138 3.77 -12.97 12.42
CA LEU A 138 2.98 -11.75 12.26
C LEU A 138 3.31 -11.02 10.96
N ALA A 139 4.58 -10.99 10.53
CA ALA A 139 4.98 -10.37 9.27
C ALA A 139 4.35 -11.03 8.04
N LYS A 140 3.96 -12.32 8.12
CA LYS A 140 3.22 -12.99 7.04
C LYS A 140 1.80 -12.44 6.85
N LEU A 141 1.28 -11.68 7.80
CA LEU A 141 -0.03 -11.03 7.71
C LEU A 141 0.05 -9.64 7.04
N ALA A 142 1.24 -9.16 6.70
CA ALA A 142 1.45 -7.84 6.12
C ALA A 142 1.21 -7.78 4.59
N GLY A 143 1.07 -8.94 3.93
CA GLY A 143 0.93 -9.06 2.48
C GLY A 143 0.30 -10.37 2.07
#